data_AF-A0A9E4ZUU7-F1
#
_entry.id   AF-A0A9E4ZUU7-F1
#
_cell.length_a   1.000
_cell.length_b   1.000
_cell.length_c   1.000
_cell.angle_alpha   90.00
_cell.angle_beta   90.00
_cell.angle_gamma   90.00
#
_symmetry.space_group_name_H-M   'P 1'
#
loop_
_entity.id
_entity.type
_entity.pdbx_description
1 polymer ?
#
loop_
_entity_poly.entity_id
_entity_poly.type
_entity_poly.pdbx_seq_one_letter_code
_entity_poly.pdbx_strand_id
1 'polypeptide(L)'
;MEKEGKTFEYKTLVNMGYVISILVLLLGVYFIKNGYTQGFAASIVPVIFGAYILSTGDKTASRYGWGLILIFVAYILTYIGYFVK
;
A
#
# COMPACT_ATOMS: atom_id res chain seq x y z
N MET A 1 14.65 26.40 -9.85
CA MET A 1 13.58 25.73 -10.63
C MET A 1 13.69 24.20 -10.63
N GLU A 2 14.87 23.60 -10.42
CA GLU A 2 15.02 22.12 -10.45
C GLU A 2 14.48 21.37 -9.21
N LYS A 3 14.38 22.03 -8.03
CA LYS A 3 13.86 21.44 -6.78
C LYS A 3 12.34 21.27 -6.76
N GLU A 4 11.59 22.12 -7.47
CA GLU A 4 10.12 22.07 -7.48
C GLU A 4 9.60 20.93 -8.37
N GLY A 5 10.25 20.66 -9.50
CA GLY A 5 9.91 19.55 -10.39
C GLY A 5 10.03 18.18 -9.71
N LYS A 6 11.13 17.92 -8.99
CA LYS A 6 11.34 16.66 -8.24
C LYS A 6 10.30 16.45 -7.13
N THR A 7 9.82 17.53 -6.52
CA THR A 7 8.81 17.45 -5.45
C THR A 7 7.43 17.13 -6.00
N PHE A 8 7.10 17.62 -7.20
CA PHE A 8 5.83 17.35 -7.88
C PHE A 8 5.76 15.90 -8.38
N GLU A 9 6.83 15.40 -9.01
CA GLU A 9 6.92 13.99 -9.44
C GLU A 9 6.84 13.04 -8.25
N TYR A 10 7.52 13.36 -7.15
CA TYR A 10 7.47 12.57 -5.92
C TYR A 10 6.07 12.50 -5.31
N LYS A 11 5.37 13.64 -5.18
CA LYS A 11 3.98 13.65 -4.67
C LYS A 11 3.03 12.84 -5.55
N THR A 12 3.21 12.92 -6.86
CA THR A 12 2.41 12.15 -7.82
C THR A 12 2.67 10.65 -7.64
N LEU A 13 3.92 10.25 -7.48
CA LEU A 13 4.31 8.85 -7.27
C LEU A 13 3.77 8.28 -5.94
N VAL A 14 3.82 9.07 -4.85
CA VAL A 14 3.22 8.69 -3.57
C VAL A 14 1.71 8.51 -3.70
N ASN A 15 1.01 9.46 -4.32
CA ASN A 15 -0.44 9.38 -4.52
C ASN A 15 -0.83 8.18 -5.39
N MET A 16 -0.08 7.90 -6.47
CA MET A 16 -0.30 6.70 -7.29
C MET A 16 -0.07 5.41 -6.49
N GLY A 17 0.97 5.37 -5.66
CA GLY A 17 1.24 4.23 -4.78
C GLY A 17 0.07 3.94 -3.83
N TYR A 18 -0.56 4.98 -3.28
CA TYR A 18 -1.77 4.85 -2.47
C TYR A 18 -2.97 4.35 -3.27
N VAL A 19 -3.25 4.95 -4.43
CA VAL A 19 -4.38 4.53 -5.28
C VAL A 19 -4.23 3.07 -5.68
N ILE A 20 -3.03 2.67 -6.12
CA ILE A 20 -2.74 1.27 -6.47
C ILE A 20 -2.92 0.37 -5.25
N SER A 21 -2.38 0.74 -4.08
CA SER A 21 -2.51 -0.07 -2.87
C SER A 21 -3.96 -0.24 -2.41
N ILE A 22 -4.81 0.77 -2.56
CA ILE A 22 -6.24 0.70 -2.26
C ILE A 22 -6.96 -0.20 -3.26
N LEU A 23 -6.71 -0.03 -4.56
CA LEU A 23 -7.32 -0.88 -5.59
C LEU A 23 -6.93 -2.35 -5.43
N VAL A 24 -5.66 -2.60 -5.12
CA VAL A 24 -5.12 -3.93 -4.83
C VAL A 24 -5.74 -4.49 -3.55
N LEU A 25 -6.00 -3.66 -2.53
CA LEU A 25 -6.75 -4.07 -1.35
C LEU A 25 -8.17 -4.53 -1.69
N LEU A 26 -8.92 -3.72 -2.43
CA LEU A 26 -10.29 -4.06 -2.84
C LEU A 26 -10.36 -5.32 -3.70
N LEU A 27 -9.47 -5.43 -4.69
CA LEU A 27 -9.35 -6.61 -5.56
C LEU A 27 -8.99 -7.86 -4.74
N GLY A 28 -8.10 -7.68 -3.79
CA GLY A 28 -7.69 -8.68 -2.85
C GLY A 28 -8.82 -9.24 -1.98
N VAL A 29 -9.59 -8.34 -1.36
CA VAL A 29 -10.80 -8.69 -0.58
C VAL A 29 -11.82 -9.42 -1.46
N TYR A 30 -11.99 -8.97 -2.71
CA TYR A 30 -12.85 -9.65 -3.67
C TYR A 30 -12.39 -11.10 -3.93
N PHE A 31 -11.10 -11.33 -4.17
CA PHE A 31 -10.57 -12.68 -4.38
C PHE A 31 -10.73 -13.57 -3.15
N ILE A 32 -10.40 -13.05 -1.96
CA ILE A 32 -10.56 -13.77 -0.69
C ILE A 32 -12.03 -14.17 -0.48
N LYS A 33 -12.98 -13.25 -0.71
CA LYS A 33 -14.42 -13.53 -0.58
C LYS A 33 -14.90 -14.65 -1.52
N ASN A 34 -14.26 -14.83 -2.67
CA ASN A 34 -14.57 -15.88 -3.63
C ASN A 34 -13.74 -17.17 -3.39
N GLY A 35 -12.98 -17.26 -2.30
CA GLY A 35 -12.19 -18.43 -1.94
C GLY A 35 -10.81 -18.51 -2.62
N TYR A 36 -10.38 -17.46 -3.32
CA TYR A 36 -9.08 -17.42 -3.98
C TYR A 36 -7.98 -16.94 -3.03
N THR A 37 -7.00 -17.80 -2.76
CA THR A 37 -5.82 -17.49 -1.93
C THR A 37 -4.86 -16.51 -2.60
N GLN A 38 -4.97 -16.29 -3.92
CA GLN A 38 -4.16 -15.33 -4.68
C GLN A 38 -4.34 -13.89 -4.21
N GLY A 39 -5.44 -13.57 -3.51
CA GLY A 39 -5.61 -12.28 -2.84
C GLY A 39 -4.41 -11.95 -1.94
N PHE A 40 -3.85 -12.93 -1.24
CA PHE A 40 -2.69 -12.72 -0.36
C PHE A 40 -1.48 -12.12 -1.08
N ALA A 41 -1.22 -12.51 -2.34
CA ALA A 41 -0.10 -11.99 -3.11
C ALA A 41 -0.23 -10.47 -3.36
N ALA A 42 -1.45 -9.95 -3.43
CA ALA A 42 -1.73 -8.53 -3.61
C ALA A 42 -1.30 -7.69 -2.38
N SER A 43 -1.25 -8.29 -1.19
CA SER A 43 -0.89 -7.58 0.06
C SER A 43 0.56 -7.06 0.06
N ILE A 44 1.46 -7.64 -0.73
CA ILE A 44 2.88 -7.24 -0.74
C ILE A 44 3.12 -5.84 -1.32
N VAL A 45 2.20 -5.36 -2.18
CA VAL A 45 2.33 -4.08 -2.89
C VAL A 45 2.41 -2.89 -1.92
N PRO A 46 1.46 -2.69 -0.98
CA PRO A 46 1.56 -1.61 0.00
C PRO A 46 2.82 -1.66 0.86
N VAL A 47 3.34 -2.86 1.16
CA VAL A 47 4.60 -3.01 1.93
C VAL A 47 5.79 -2.51 1.14
N ILE A 48 5.91 -2.91 -0.13
CA ILE A 48 7.02 -2.50 -1.01
C ILE A 48 7.02 -0.98 -1.17
N PHE A 49 5.87 -0.38 -1.50
CA PHE A 49 5.75 1.07 -1.63
C PHE A 49 5.97 1.80 -0.30
N GLY A 50 5.46 1.26 0.80
CA GLY A 50 5.66 1.82 2.14
C GLY A 50 7.14 1.84 2.55
N ALA A 51 7.84 0.72 2.35
CA ALA A 51 9.27 0.59 2.63
C ALA A 51 10.11 1.50 1.72
N TYR A 52 9.78 1.60 0.44
CA TYR A 52 10.45 2.51 -0.50
C TYR A 52 10.28 3.98 -0.07
N ILE A 53 9.07 4.38 0.34
CA ILE A 53 8.82 5.74 0.80
C ILE A 53 9.55 6.02 2.12
N LEU A 54 9.59 5.05 3.05
CA LEU A 54 10.32 5.19 4.32
C LEU A 54 11.83 5.34 4.12
N SER A 55 12.41 4.68 3.10
CA SER A 55 13.85 4.75 2.84
C SER A 55 14.31 6.11 2.30
N THR A 56 13.38 6.98 1.86
CA THR A 56 13.71 8.34 1.37
C THR A 56 14.16 9.31 2.48
N GLY A 57 13.94 8.98 3.77
CA GLY A 57 14.42 9.77 4.91
C GLY A 57 13.70 11.10 5.17
N ASP A 58 12.70 11.47 4.37
CA ASP A 58 11.89 12.67 4.59
C ASP A 58 10.82 12.39 5.67
N LYS A 59 10.71 13.28 6.67
CA LYS A 59 9.71 13.15 7.76
C LYS A 59 8.27 13.15 7.24
N THR A 60 7.99 13.89 6.17
CA THR A 60 6.67 13.94 5.54
C THR A 60 6.40 12.64 4.78
N ALA A 61 7.39 12.18 4.01
CA ALA A 61 7.38 10.87 3.34
C ALA A 61 7.15 9.73 4.33
N SER A 62 7.82 9.75 5.48
CA SER A 62 7.72 8.70 6.48
C SER A 62 6.28 8.46 6.93
N ARG A 63 5.47 9.52 7.10
CA ARG A 63 4.04 9.39 7.43
C ARG A 63 3.25 8.66 6.34
N TYR A 64 3.55 8.95 5.08
CA TYR A 64 2.94 8.26 3.93
C TYR A 64 3.37 6.80 3.85
N GLY A 65 4.64 6.51 4.11
CA GLY A 65 5.14 5.14 4.16
C GLY A 65 4.46 4.30 5.26
N TRP A 66 4.31 4.88 6.45
CA TRP A 66 3.55 4.26 7.55
C TRP A 66 2.07 4.05 7.21
N GLY A 67 1.43 4.97 6.48
CA GLY A 67 0.05 4.80 6.05
C GLY A 67 -0.13 3.61 5.09
N LEU A 68 0.82 3.37 4.18
CA LEU A 68 0.80 2.18 3.33
C LEU A 68 1.02 0.88 4.11
N ILE A 69 1.88 0.91 5.14
CA ILE A 69 2.04 -0.24 6.05
C ILE A 69 0.73 -0.52 6.81
N LEU A 70 0.01 0.52 7.26
CA LEU A 70 -1.30 0.34 7.90
C LEU A 70 -2.33 -0.28 6.95
N ILE A 71 -2.33 0.10 5.67
CA ILE A 71 -3.17 -0.54 4.64
C ILE A 71 -2.84 -2.03 4.52
N PHE A 72 -1.55 -2.40 4.53
CA PHE A 72 -1.14 -3.80 4.56
C PHE A 72 -1.62 -4.53 5.82
N VAL A 73 -1.50 -3.93 7.00
CA VAL A 73 -1.99 -4.54 8.25
C VAL A 73 -3.50 -4.78 8.19
N ALA A 74 -4.28 -3.80 7.71
CA ALA A 74 -5.73 -3.95 7.52
C ALA A 74 -6.06 -5.09 6.54
N TYR A 75 -5.25 -5.24 5.49
CA TYR A 75 -5.36 -6.35 4.56
C TYR A 75 -5.16 -7.71 5.26
N ILE A 76 -4.08 -7.87 6.01
CA ILE A 76 -3.76 -9.11 6.73
C ILE A 76 -4.85 -9.46 7.76
N LEU A 77 -5.37 -8.46 8.48
CA LEU A 77 -6.48 -8.67 9.41
C LEU A 77 -7.75 -9.17 8.70
N THR A 78 -8.05 -8.63 7.52
CA THR A 78 -9.18 -9.09 6.70
C THR A 78 -8.98 -10.54 6.25
N TYR A 79 -7.75 -10.92 5.91
CA TYR A 79 -7.39 -12.29 5.55
C TYR A 79 -7.51 -13.25 6.73
N ILE A 80 -6.96 -12.91 7.90
CA ILE A 80 -7.08 -13.73 9.12
C ILE A 80 -8.54 -13.91 9.51
N GLY A 81 -9.34 -12.83 9.50
CA GLY A 81 -10.77 -12.90 9.81
C GLY A 81 -11.57 -13.79 8.85
N TYR A 82 -11.11 -13.96 7.61
CA TYR A 82 -11.72 -14.90 6.66
C TYR A 82 -11.37 -16.36 6.97
N PHE A 83 -10.11 -16.66 7.32
CA PHE A 83 -9.64 -18.03 7.59
C PHE A 83 -9.96 -18.56 8.98
N VAL A 84 -10.22 -17.68 9.95
CA VAL A 84 -10.63 -18.05 11.33
C VAL A 84 -12.13 -18.43 11.40
N LYS A 85 -12.87 -18.23 10.30
CA LYS A 85 -14.29 -18.55 10.19
C LYS A 85 -14.52 -19.97 9.72
#